data_AF-A0A137P584-F1
#
_entry.id   AF-A0A137P584-F1
#
_cell.length_a   1.000
_cell.length_b   1.000
_cell.length_c   1.000
_cell.angle_alpha   90.00
_cell.angle_beta   90.00
_cell.angle_gamma   90.00
#
_symmetry.space_group_name_H-M   'P 1'
#
loop_
_entity.id
_entity.type
_entity.pdbx_description
1 polymer ?
#
loop_
_entity_poly.entity_id
_entity_poly.type
_entity_poly.pdbx_seq_one_letter_code
_entity_poly.pdbx_strand_id
1 'polypeptide(L)'
;MSYLLGLHLNYSKLSQEDRYNRDVAFCMARICNIGLTGSYNFAPSYIEGYKKSESYLYDTKWQLPRPGSIVYSDNHEKNQLYSDCSTLFFKFANVSSNTVWFPLFFKLEARSFHKTWTYKIEELKDLYESTVQTLNVLKEKYHFYKSTIAPFETTLKMTYHEAVIEMYEVLKHRNKTLQPNDISIMLDHCHGLYSVLSTAEEYNPYFQFFAHVIGLHYLNIYPKCSSSEKQRTKKRLLDLILFMKDRFLKHFSLNYLILKTGYDSLDEN
;
A
#
# COMPACT_ATOMS: atom_id res chain seq x y z
N MET A 1 22.57 -5.10 8.92
CA MET A 1 21.42 -5.79 8.28
C MET A 1 21.78 -6.42 6.94
N SER A 2 22.41 -5.70 6.01
CA SER A 2 22.83 -6.22 4.69
C SER A 2 23.60 -7.55 4.70
N TYR A 3 24.52 -7.73 5.65
CA TYR A 3 25.27 -8.99 5.83
C TYR A 3 24.38 -10.15 6.29
N LEU A 4 23.41 -9.89 7.17
CA LEU A 4 22.43 -10.87 7.66
C LEU A 4 21.43 -11.28 6.56
N LEU A 5 21.16 -10.38 5.60
CA LEU A 5 20.39 -10.67 4.38
C LEU A 5 21.19 -11.46 3.34
N GLY A 6 22.39 -11.93 3.68
CA GLY A 6 23.21 -12.77 2.80
C GLY A 6 23.70 -12.04 1.54
N LEU A 7 23.84 -10.71 1.55
CA LEU A 7 24.29 -9.95 0.38
C LEU A 7 25.66 -10.39 -0.14
N HIS A 8 26.52 -10.88 0.76
CA HIS A 8 27.84 -11.42 0.48
C HIS A 8 27.81 -12.85 -0.10
N LEU A 9 26.67 -13.54 -0.04
CA LEU A 9 26.54 -14.91 -0.57
C LEU A 9 26.54 -14.89 -2.09
N ASN A 10 27.30 -15.79 -2.70
CA ASN A 10 27.34 -15.95 -4.15
C ASN A 10 25.98 -16.43 -4.67
N TYR A 11 25.24 -15.53 -5.32
CA TYR A 11 23.89 -15.76 -5.82
C TYR A 11 23.78 -16.99 -6.73
N SER A 12 24.80 -17.23 -7.58
CA SER A 12 24.79 -18.36 -8.52
C SER A 12 24.99 -19.72 -7.85
N LYS A 13 25.41 -19.75 -6.58
CA LYS A 13 25.56 -20.98 -5.79
C LYS A 13 24.32 -21.34 -4.96
N LEU A 14 23.35 -20.44 -4.86
CA LEU A 14 22.10 -20.69 -4.12
C LEU A 14 21.17 -21.59 -4.93
N SER A 15 20.35 -22.39 -4.23
CA SER A 15 19.25 -23.12 -4.86
C SER A 15 18.21 -22.15 -5.44
N GLN A 16 17.33 -22.62 -6.33
CA GLN A 16 16.31 -21.73 -6.90
C GLN A 16 15.35 -21.19 -5.83
N GLU A 17 15.00 -22.01 -4.84
CA GLU A 17 14.16 -21.62 -3.70
C GLU A 17 14.86 -20.57 -2.84
N ASP A 18 16.15 -20.74 -2.55
CA ASP A 18 16.92 -19.76 -1.76
C ASP A 18 17.07 -18.43 -2.50
N ARG A 19 17.26 -18.46 -3.83
CA ARG A 19 17.28 -17.24 -4.65
C ARG A 19 15.95 -16.51 -4.59
N TYR A 20 14.86 -17.24 -4.77
CA TYR A 20 13.51 -16.68 -4.68
C TYR A 20 13.26 -16.03 -3.31
N ASN A 21 13.51 -16.75 -2.23
CA ASN A 21 13.31 -16.26 -0.86
C ASN A 21 14.17 -15.01 -0.59
N ARG A 22 15.42 -15.02 -1.06
CA ARG A 22 16.34 -13.89 -0.95
C ARG A 22 15.82 -12.67 -1.71
N ASP A 23 15.33 -12.84 -2.93
CA ASP A 23 14.83 -11.73 -3.75
C ASP A 23 13.52 -11.14 -3.20
N VAL A 24 12.62 -11.98 -2.68
CA VAL A 24 11.42 -11.51 -1.96
C VAL A 24 11.83 -10.72 -0.72
N ALA A 25 12.77 -11.23 0.08
CA ALA A 25 13.27 -10.52 1.25
C ALA A 25 13.87 -9.15 0.88
N PHE A 26 14.61 -9.05 -0.22
CA PHE A 26 15.10 -7.75 -0.71
C PHE A 26 13.98 -6.84 -1.20
N CYS A 27 12.97 -7.36 -1.90
CA CYS A 27 11.82 -6.57 -2.29
C CYS A 27 11.13 -5.97 -1.06
N MET A 28 10.89 -6.78 -0.02
CA MET A 28 10.28 -6.31 1.23
C MET A 28 11.18 -5.31 1.97
N ALA A 29 12.47 -5.59 2.10
CA ALA A 29 13.43 -4.67 2.72
C ALA A 29 13.48 -3.33 1.99
N ARG A 30 13.41 -3.35 0.65
CA ARG A 30 13.32 -2.15 -0.18
C ARG A 30 12.02 -1.40 0.08
N ILE A 31 10.86 -2.07 0.07
CA ILE A 31 9.56 -1.44 0.34
C ILE A 31 9.58 -0.76 1.71
N CYS A 32 10.04 -1.46 2.75
CA CYS A 32 10.17 -0.89 4.10
C CYS A 32 11.11 0.33 4.12
N ASN A 33 12.26 0.23 3.46
CA ASN A 33 13.21 1.34 3.43
C ASN A 33 12.65 2.54 2.64
N ILE A 34 11.97 2.29 1.54
CA ILE A 34 11.26 3.33 0.80
C ILE A 34 10.20 3.98 1.69
N GLY A 35 9.36 3.20 2.39
CA GLY A 35 8.34 3.75 3.28
C GLY A 35 8.92 4.57 4.44
N LEU A 36 10.10 4.22 4.96
CA LEU A 36 10.77 4.97 6.03
C LEU A 36 11.50 6.22 5.55
N THR A 37 11.96 6.23 4.30
CA THR A 37 12.90 7.26 3.81
C THR A 37 12.31 8.11 2.68
N GLY A 38 11.13 7.73 2.20
CA GLY A 38 10.48 8.25 1.02
C GLY A 38 11.45 8.33 -0.16
N SER A 39 11.46 9.48 -0.80
CA SER A 39 12.28 9.75 -1.99
C SER A 39 13.75 10.02 -1.73
N TYR A 40 14.15 10.18 -0.46
CA TYR A 40 15.57 10.27 -0.13
C TYR A 40 16.27 8.93 -0.35
N ASN A 41 15.52 7.83 -0.29
CA ASN A 41 15.95 6.46 -0.55
C ASN A 41 17.36 6.19 -0.01
N PHE A 42 17.47 5.96 1.30
CA PHE A 42 18.76 5.62 1.92
C PHE A 42 19.25 4.20 1.54
N ALA A 43 18.56 3.51 0.61
CA ALA A 43 19.04 2.23 0.12
C ALA A 43 20.34 2.45 -0.64
N PRO A 44 21.41 1.75 -0.28
CA PRO A 44 22.60 1.79 -1.09
C PRO A 44 22.30 1.24 -2.49
N SER A 45 22.44 2.09 -3.51
CA SER A 45 22.24 1.76 -4.93
C SER A 45 23.24 0.73 -5.47
N TYR A 46 24.22 0.32 -4.65
CA TYR A 46 25.24 -0.68 -4.98
C TYR A 46 24.84 -2.12 -4.61
N ILE A 47 23.66 -2.35 -4.04
CA ILE A 47 23.16 -3.71 -3.85
C ILE A 47 22.77 -4.26 -5.24
N GLU A 48 23.68 -5.02 -5.84
CA GLU A 48 23.47 -5.70 -7.14
C GLU A 48 22.21 -6.59 -7.15
N GLY A 49 21.69 -6.99 -5.99
CA GLY A 49 20.43 -7.73 -5.85
C GLY A 49 19.16 -6.89 -6.10
N TYR A 50 19.24 -5.56 -6.13
CA TYR A 50 18.11 -4.70 -6.51
C TYR A 50 17.96 -4.62 -8.04
N LYS A 51 18.09 -5.75 -8.74
CA LYS A 51 17.82 -5.82 -10.18
C LYS A 51 16.36 -5.50 -10.48
N LYS A 52 16.09 -5.23 -11.76
CA LYS A 52 14.72 -5.06 -12.28
C LYS A 52 13.87 -6.25 -11.84
N SER A 53 12.62 -5.97 -11.48
CA SER A 53 11.59 -6.96 -11.18
C SER A 53 11.65 -8.12 -12.19
N GLU A 54 12.12 -9.28 -11.76
CA GLU A 54 12.19 -10.45 -12.64
C GLU A 54 10.82 -11.16 -12.66
N SER A 55 10.35 -11.52 -13.86
CA SER A 55 9.03 -12.14 -14.04
C SER A 55 8.87 -13.44 -13.25
N TYR A 56 9.97 -14.15 -12.97
CA TYR A 56 9.97 -15.38 -12.20
C TYR A 56 9.52 -15.20 -10.74
N LEU A 57 9.64 -13.98 -10.19
CA LEU A 57 9.19 -13.66 -8.82
C LEU A 57 7.67 -13.74 -8.69
N TYR A 58 6.95 -13.67 -9.82
CA TYR A 58 5.50 -13.74 -9.89
C TYR A 58 5.01 -15.07 -10.46
N ASP A 59 5.85 -16.11 -10.45
CA ASP A 59 5.39 -17.46 -10.71
C ASP A 59 4.59 -17.95 -9.49
N THR A 60 3.36 -18.42 -9.73
CA THR A 60 2.44 -18.84 -8.67
C THR A 60 2.99 -20.02 -7.88
N LYS A 61 3.81 -20.89 -8.48
CA LYS A 61 4.35 -22.07 -7.78
C LYS A 61 5.10 -21.75 -6.49
N TRP A 62 5.67 -20.54 -6.38
CA TRP A 62 6.42 -20.10 -5.22
C TRP A 62 5.54 -19.74 -4.02
N GLN A 63 4.27 -19.43 -4.27
CA GLN A 63 3.28 -19.08 -3.25
C GLN A 63 2.36 -20.26 -2.90
N LEU A 64 2.62 -21.45 -3.46
CA LEU A 64 1.77 -22.62 -3.25
C LEU A 64 1.95 -23.15 -1.82
N PRO A 65 0.88 -23.19 -1.00
CA PRO A 65 0.97 -23.70 0.36
C PRO A 65 1.47 -25.16 0.40
N ARG A 66 2.48 -25.42 1.24
CA ARG A 66 2.99 -26.77 1.51
C ARG A 66 2.33 -27.36 2.76
N PRO A 67 2.23 -28.70 2.88
CA PRO A 67 1.81 -29.35 4.12
C PRO A 67 2.60 -28.83 5.33
N GLY A 68 1.90 -28.45 6.39
CA GLY A 68 2.49 -27.85 7.59
C GLY A 68 2.53 -26.32 7.60
N SER A 69 2.16 -25.64 6.50
CA SER A 69 1.93 -24.20 6.50
C SER A 69 0.60 -23.84 7.18
N ILE A 70 0.55 -22.70 7.88
CA ILE A 70 -0.67 -22.18 8.52
C ILE A 70 -1.78 -21.90 7.50
N VAL A 71 -1.39 -21.60 6.25
CA VAL A 71 -2.33 -21.31 5.14
C VAL A 71 -2.62 -22.53 4.27
N TYR A 72 -2.11 -23.72 4.63
CA TYR A 72 -2.35 -24.94 3.88
C TYR A 72 -3.79 -25.45 4.08
N SER A 73 -4.37 -25.96 3.00
CA SER A 73 -5.66 -26.64 2.98
C SER A 73 -5.51 -28.00 2.29
N ASP A 74 -6.19 -29.04 2.76
CA ASP A 74 -6.22 -30.34 2.07
C ASP A 74 -6.88 -30.26 0.68
N ASN A 75 -7.69 -29.22 0.45
CA ASN A 75 -8.25 -28.91 -0.84
C ASN A 75 -7.22 -28.21 -1.75
N HIS A 76 -6.81 -28.91 -2.81
CA HIS A 76 -5.83 -28.43 -3.79
C HIS A 76 -6.28 -27.15 -4.52
N GLU A 77 -7.57 -27.00 -4.84
CA GLU A 77 -8.07 -25.79 -5.50
C GLU A 77 -7.95 -24.56 -4.60
N LYS A 78 -8.20 -24.72 -3.29
CA LYS A 78 -8.00 -23.63 -2.33
C LYS A 78 -6.53 -23.21 -2.25
N ASN A 79 -5.61 -24.16 -2.24
CA ASN A 79 -4.17 -23.87 -2.25
C ASN A 79 -3.77 -23.12 -3.53
N GLN A 80 -4.26 -23.58 -4.70
CA GLN A 80 -3.99 -22.91 -5.97
C GLN A 80 -4.56 -21.49 -6.00
N LEU A 81 -5.81 -21.30 -5.55
CA LEU A 81 -6.45 -19.99 -5.48
C LEU A 81 -5.69 -19.03 -4.56
N TYR A 82 -5.28 -19.51 -3.37
CA TYR A 82 -4.45 -18.73 -2.46
C TYR A 82 -3.15 -18.30 -3.13
N SER A 83 -2.50 -19.23 -3.82
CA SER A 83 -1.28 -19.01 -4.59
C SER A 83 -1.45 -17.94 -5.66
N ASP A 84 -2.52 -18.04 -6.46
CA ASP A 84 -2.85 -17.10 -7.52
C ASP A 84 -3.10 -15.68 -6.95
N CYS A 85 -3.91 -15.59 -5.88
CA CYS A 85 -4.23 -14.31 -5.24
C CYS A 85 -3.01 -13.66 -4.56
N SER A 86 -2.19 -14.45 -3.86
CA SER A 86 -1.02 -13.96 -3.14
C SER A 86 0.05 -13.45 -4.09
N THR A 87 0.30 -14.20 -5.18
CA THR A 87 1.21 -13.77 -6.25
C THR A 87 0.72 -12.49 -6.93
N LEU A 88 -0.58 -12.40 -7.22
CA LEU A 88 -1.18 -11.21 -7.83
C LEU A 88 -1.03 -9.99 -6.92
N PHE A 89 -1.33 -10.13 -5.62
CA PHE A 89 -1.17 -9.05 -4.65
C PHE A 89 0.29 -8.64 -4.45
N PHE A 90 1.20 -9.61 -4.33
CA PHE A 90 2.63 -9.32 -4.20
C PHE A 90 3.17 -8.54 -5.41
N LYS A 91 2.77 -8.95 -6.63
CA LYS A 91 3.09 -8.20 -7.85
C LYS A 91 2.54 -6.77 -7.80
N PHE A 92 1.27 -6.62 -7.42
CA PHE A 92 0.65 -5.30 -7.30
C PHE A 92 1.42 -4.41 -6.32
N ALA A 93 1.67 -4.87 -5.10
CA ALA A 93 2.35 -4.12 -4.04
C ALA A 93 3.79 -3.74 -4.43
N ASN A 94 4.53 -4.67 -5.05
CA ASN A 94 5.89 -4.39 -5.49
C ASN A 94 5.93 -3.38 -6.63
N VAL A 95 5.07 -3.53 -7.65
CA VAL A 95 5.03 -2.58 -8.77
C VAL A 95 4.54 -1.22 -8.30
N SER A 96 3.47 -1.14 -7.50
CA SER A 96 2.93 0.12 -6.99
C SER A 96 3.95 0.89 -6.17
N SER A 97 4.67 0.23 -5.26
CA SER A 97 5.72 0.86 -4.45
C SER A 97 6.84 1.49 -5.31
N ASN A 98 7.27 0.80 -6.37
CA ASN A 98 8.26 1.33 -7.31
C ASN A 98 7.70 2.48 -8.18
N THR A 99 6.39 2.46 -8.44
CA THR A 99 5.71 3.51 -9.21
C THR A 99 5.58 4.79 -8.39
N VAL A 100 5.19 4.68 -7.10
CA VAL A 100 5.07 5.84 -6.21
C VAL A 100 6.43 6.49 -5.96
N TRP A 101 7.43 5.69 -5.59
CA TRP A 101 8.72 6.19 -5.15
C TRP A 101 9.78 6.13 -6.25
N PHE A 102 9.52 6.87 -7.32
CA PHE A 102 10.49 6.98 -8.41
C PHE A 102 11.68 7.86 -7.99
N PRO A 103 12.92 7.41 -8.26
CA PRO A 103 14.13 8.01 -7.70
C PRO A 103 14.35 9.44 -8.20
N LEU A 104 14.93 10.27 -7.33
CA LEU A 104 15.44 11.60 -7.66
C LEU A 104 14.41 12.59 -8.22
N PHE A 105 13.12 12.44 -7.90
CA PHE A 105 12.08 13.35 -8.40
C PHE A 105 12.37 14.82 -8.07
N PHE A 106 13.04 15.09 -6.96
CA PHE A 106 13.45 16.43 -6.53
C PHE A 106 14.51 17.06 -7.45
N LYS A 107 15.29 16.25 -8.18
CA LYS A 107 16.28 16.72 -9.16
C LYS A 107 15.69 16.96 -10.54
N LEU A 108 14.46 16.51 -10.80
CA LEU A 108 13.82 16.73 -12.09
C LEU A 108 13.46 18.21 -12.27
N GLU A 109 13.51 18.70 -13.50
CA GLU A 109 12.91 19.98 -13.86
C GLU A 109 11.40 19.94 -13.66
N ALA A 110 10.75 21.07 -13.35
CA ALA A 110 9.33 21.12 -13.01
C ALA A 110 8.42 20.48 -14.08
N ARG A 111 8.64 20.77 -15.36
CA ARG A 111 7.87 20.18 -16.47
C ARG A 111 8.07 18.67 -16.56
N SER A 112 9.30 18.21 -16.43
CA SER A 112 9.65 16.78 -16.45
C SER A 112 9.08 16.04 -15.24
N PHE A 113 9.11 16.66 -14.07
CA PHE A 113 8.46 16.13 -12.87
C PHE A 113 6.96 15.93 -13.08
N HIS A 114 6.24 16.97 -13.51
CA HIS A 114 4.79 16.87 -13.70
C HIS A 114 4.42 15.82 -14.74
N LYS A 115 5.13 15.78 -15.87
CA LYS A 115 4.92 14.75 -16.89
C LYS A 115 5.10 13.34 -16.32
N THR A 116 6.17 13.11 -15.56
CA THR A 116 6.44 11.81 -14.92
C THR A 116 5.38 11.49 -13.87
N TRP A 117 5.03 12.44 -13.01
CA TRP A 117 4.03 12.25 -11.97
C TRP A 117 2.66 11.87 -12.57
N THR A 118 2.20 12.59 -13.59
CA THR A 118 0.94 12.26 -14.30
C THR A 118 0.99 10.86 -14.91
N TYR A 119 2.10 10.52 -15.59
CA TYR A 119 2.29 9.18 -16.14
C TYR A 119 2.22 8.10 -15.04
N LYS A 120 2.84 8.35 -13.88
CA LYS A 120 2.87 7.41 -12.76
C LYS A 120 1.49 7.23 -12.09
N ILE A 121 0.68 8.28 -12.02
CA ILE A 121 -0.72 8.19 -11.55
C ILE A 121 -1.55 7.29 -12.48
N GLU A 122 -1.44 7.49 -13.81
CA GLU A 122 -2.15 6.63 -14.77
C GLU A 122 -1.63 5.18 -14.72
N GLU A 123 -0.31 4.99 -14.58
CA GLU A 123 0.28 3.65 -14.42
C GLU A 123 -0.25 2.91 -13.18
N LEU A 124 -0.44 3.62 -12.04
CA LEU A 124 -1.05 3.03 -10.83
C LEU A 124 -2.51 2.64 -11.07
N LYS A 125 -3.26 3.48 -11.79
CA LYS A 125 -4.67 3.22 -12.12
C LYS A 125 -4.79 2.00 -13.03
N ASP A 126 -4.02 1.94 -14.12
CA ASP A 126 -4.01 0.80 -15.04
C ASP A 126 -3.62 -0.50 -14.33
N LEU A 127 -2.62 -0.43 -13.44
CA LEU A 127 -2.20 -1.57 -12.62
C LEU A 127 -3.35 -2.04 -11.70
N TYR A 128 -4.06 -1.13 -11.05
CA TYR A 128 -5.19 -1.46 -10.18
C TYR A 128 -6.35 -2.07 -10.97
N GLU A 129 -6.77 -1.44 -12.08
CA GLU A 129 -7.89 -1.91 -12.89
C GLU A 129 -7.63 -3.30 -13.49
N SER A 130 -6.42 -3.53 -14.03
CA SER A 130 -6.03 -4.85 -14.56
C SER A 130 -5.97 -5.93 -13.47
N THR A 131 -5.54 -5.56 -12.27
CA THR A 131 -5.50 -6.48 -11.11
C THR A 131 -6.91 -6.83 -10.64
N VAL A 132 -7.82 -5.84 -10.55
CA VAL A 132 -9.24 -6.05 -10.23
C VAL A 132 -9.91 -6.95 -11.27
N GLN A 133 -9.65 -6.71 -12.56
CA GLN A 133 -10.18 -7.55 -13.64
C GLN A 133 -9.72 -9.02 -13.47
N THR A 134 -8.45 -9.23 -13.13
CA THR A 134 -7.91 -10.58 -12.87
C THR A 134 -8.60 -11.24 -11.67
N LEU A 135 -8.83 -10.51 -10.58
CA LEU A 135 -9.59 -11.01 -9.43
C LEU A 135 -11.03 -11.36 -9.78
N ASN A 136 -11.68 -10.58 -10.64
CA ASN A 136 -13.04 -10.88 -11.10
C ASN A 136 -13.09 -12.18 -11.92
N VAL A 137 -12.13 -12.39 -12.82
CA VAL A 137 -11.98 -13.66 -13.55
C VAL A 137 -11.76 -14.83 -12.58
N LEU A 138 -10.94 -14.65 -11.53
CA LEU A 138 -10.76 -15.66 -10.49
C LEU A 138 -12.06 -15.94 -9.73
N LYS A 139 -12.87 -14.93 -9.40
CA LYS A 139 -14.18 -15.11 -8.74
C LYS A 139 -15.19 -15.85 -9.61
N GLU A 140 -15.13 -15.68 -10.93
CA GLU A 140 -15.95 -16.43 -11.87
C GLU A 140 -15.50 -17.90 -11.93
N LYS A 141 -14.19 -18.12 -12.08
CA LYS A 141 -13.58 -19.46 -12.11
C LYS A 141 -13.82 -20.24 -10.81
N TYR A 142 -13.67 -19.58 -9.68
CA TYR A 142 -13.71 -20.16 -8.33
C TYR A 142 -14.93 -19.65 -7.55
N HIS A 143 -16.13 -19.75 -8.15
CA HIS A 143 -17.35 -19.14 -7.62
C HIS A 143 -17.76 -19.58 -6.20
N PHE A 144 -17.40 -20.80 -5.78
CA PHE A 144 -17.61 -21.29 -4.41
C PHE A 144 -16.62 -20.71 -3.39
N TYR A 145 -15.53 -20.09 -3.84
CA TYR A 145 -14.46 -19.54 -2.99
C TYR A 145 -14.38 -18.01 -3.04
N LYS A 146 -15.48 -17.33 -3.41
CA LYS A 146 -15.54 -15.85 -3.46
C LYS A 146 -15.14 -15.19 -2.14
N SER A 147 -15.54 -15.76 -1.00
CA SER A 147 -15.14 -15.28 0.32
C SER A 147 -13.64 -15.39 0.57
N THR A 148 -12.95 -16.38 -0.02
CA THR A 148 -11.48 -16.50 0.06
C THR A 148 -10.77 -15.41 -0.76
N ILE A 149 -11.41 -14.87 -1.79
CA ILE A 149 -10.85 -13.81 -2.64
C ILE A 149 -11.09 -12.41 -2.02
N ALA A 150 -12.18 -12.23 -1.27
CA ALA A 150 -12.60 -10.94 -0.73
C ALA A 150 -11.52 -10.22 0.14
N PRO A 151 -10.75 -10.90 1.01
CA PRO A 151 -9.65 -10.26 1.75
C PRO A 151 -8.55 -9.70 0.84
N PHE A 152 -8.21 -10.39 -0.24
CA PHE A 152 -7.22 -9.92 -1.21
C PHE A 152 -7.72 -8.69 -1.96
N GLU A 153 -8.99 -8.68 -2.38
CA GLU A 153 -9.59 -7.51 -3.02
C GLU A 153 -9.67 -6.31 -2.07
N THR A 154 -10.02 -6.54 -0.80
CA THR A 154 -10.05 -5.50 0.23
C THR A 154 -8.67 -4.88 0.39
N THR A 155 -7.63 -5.71 0.53
CA THR A 155 -6.25 -5.25 0.69
C THR A 155 -5.76 -4.53 -0.57
N LEU A 156 -6.08 -5.04 -1.76
CA LEU A 156 -5.78 -4.39 -3.05
C LEU A 156 -6.36 -2.97 -3.11
N LYS A 157 -7.64 -2.80 -2.76
CA LYS A 157 -8.31 -1.50 -2.73
C LYS A 157 -7.66 -0.55 -1.72
N MET A 158 -7.32 -1.05 -0.54
CA MET A 158 -6.63 -0.26 0.48
C MET A 158 -5.27 0.23 -0.02
N THR A 159 -4.44 -0.68 -0.55
CA THR A 159 -3.11 -0.35 -1.08
C THR A 159 -3.19 0.59 -2.28
N TYR A 160 -4.20 0.48 -3.14
CA TYR A 160 -4.39 1.42 -4.24
C TYR A 160 -4.68 2.85 -3.74
N HIS A 161 -5.66 3.02 -2.84
CA HIS A 161 -5.97 4.35 -2.33
C HIS A 161 -4.79 4.96 -1.57
N GLU A 162 -4.09 4.16 -0.77
CA GLU A 162 -2.90 4.60 -0.03
C GLU A 162 -1.77 5.03 -0.99
N ALA A 163 -1.47 4.25 -2.02
CA ALA A 163 -0.46 4.60 -3.03
C ALA A 163 -0.79 5.92 -3.76
N VAL A 164 -2.06 6.18 -4.06
CA VAL A 164 -2.46 7.46 -4.68
C VAL A 164 -2.33 8.63 -3.70
N ILE A 165 -2.72 8.46 -2.44
CA ILE A 165 -2.52 9.48 -1.39
C ILE A 165 -1.02 9.81 -1.26
N GLU A 166 -0.16 8.79 -1.27
CA GLU A 166 1.29 8.94 -1.19
C GLU A 166 1.86 9.68 -2.42
N MET A 167 1.33 9.43 -3.63
CA MET A 167 1.66 10.22 -4.81
C MET A 167 1.32 11.71 -4.69
N TYR A 168 0.23 12.06 -4.01
CA TYR A 168 -0.12 13.46 -3.74
C TYR A 168 0.81 14.08 -2.68
N GLU A 169 1.31 13.31 -1.71
CA GLU A 169 2.37 13.79 -0.81
C GLU A 169 3.69 14.03 -1.56
N VAL A 170 4.04 13.18 -2.54
CA VAL A 170 5.18 13.43 -3.44
C VAL A 170 5.01 14.74 -4.23
N LEU A 171 3.81 14.98 -4.78
CA LEU A 171 3.47 16.23 -5.46
C LEU A 171 3.60 17.44 -4.52
N LYS A 172 3.09 17.32 -3.30
CA LYS A 172 3.18 18.34 -2.26
C LYS A 172 4.61 18.61 -1.84
N HIS A 173 5.45 17.60 -1.68
CA HIS A 173 6.87 17.77 -1.39
C HIS A 173 7.59 18.54 -2.51
N ARG A 174 7.23 18.28 -3.76
CA ARG A 174 7.79 19.02 -4.90
C ARG A 174 7.32 20.47 -4.95
N ASN A 175 6.02 20.71 -4.77
CA ASN A 175 5.39 22.02 -4.98
C ASN A 175 5.27 22.85 -3.69
N LYS A 176 5.65 22.29 -2.54
CA LYS A 176 5.43 22.79 -1.16
C LYS A 176 3.95 22.85 -0.74
N THR A 177 3.04 23.04 -1.68
CA THR A 177 1.59 23.13 -1.49
C THR A 177 0.86 22.37 -2.60
N LEU A 178 -0.37 21.95 -2.31
CA LEU A 178 -1.28 21.33 -3.27
C LEU A 178 -2.28 22.36 -3.76
N GLN A 179 -2.69 22.24 -5.03
CA GLN A 179 -3.80 23.05 -5.54
C GLN A 179 -5.13 22.54 -4.96
N PRO A 180 -6.20 23.36 -4.96
CA PRO A 180 -7.51 22.93 -4.46
C PRO A 180 -8.04 21.66 -5.13
N ASN A 181 -7.82 21.50 -6.43
CA ASN A 181 -8.19 20.28 -7.15
C ASN A 181 -7.41 19.05 -6.66
N ASP A 182 -6.11 19.19 -6.42
CA ASP A 182 -5.27 18.11 -5.89
C ASP A 182 -5.72 17.71 -4.47
N ILE A 183 -6.09 18.70 -3.64
CA ILE A 183 -6.65 18.49 -2.30
C ILE A 183 -7.94 17.68 -2.37
N SER A 184 -8.88 18.07 -3.25
CA SER A 184 -10.15 17.35 -3.43
C SER A 184 -9.91 15.90 -3.83
N ILE A 185 -9.02 15.64 -4.80
CA ILE A 185 -8.73 14.27 -5.24
C ILE A 185 -8.10 13.46 -4.11
N MET A 186 -7.12 14.01 -3.40
CA MET A 186 -6.50 13.34 -2.26
C MET A 186 -7.52 13.03 -1.15
N LEU A 187 -8.46 13.93 -0.87
CA LEU A 187 -9.56 13.70 0.07
C LEU A 187 -10.50 12.59 -0.41
N ASP A 188 -10.85 12.55 -1.69
CA ASP A 188 -11.67 11.48 -2.25
C ASP A 188 -11.00 10.11 -2.11
N HIS A 189 -9.68 10.01 -2.29
CA HIS A 189 -8.94 8.77 -1.99
C HIS A 189 -8.90 8.46 -0.49
N CYS A 190 -8.79 9.45 0.40
CA CYS A 190 -8.90 9.23 1.84
C CYS A 190 -10.30 8.71 2.22
N HIS A 191 -11.36 9.26 1.62
CA HIS A 191 -12.73 8.81 1.82
C HIS A 191 -12.97 7.40 1.25
N GLY A 192 -12.40 7.09 0.09
CA GLY A 192 -12.41 5.75 -0.51
C GLY A 192 -11.72 4.73 0.40
N LEU A 193 -10.53 5.05 0.89
CA LEU A 193 -9.78 4.21 1.83
C LEU A 193 -10.56 3.98 3.13
N TYR A 194 -11.17 5.03 3.70
CA TYR A 194 -12.04 4.90 4.87
C TYR A 194 -13.24 3.99 4.58
N SER A 195 -13.88 4.12 3.42
CA SER A 195 -15.02 3.28 3.05
C SER A 195 -14.61 1.80 3.00
N VAL A 196 -13.51 1.49 2.32
CA VAL A 196 -12.98 0.11 2.23
C VAL A 196 -12.64 -0.44 3.62
N LEU A 197 -12.02 0.38 4.47
CA LEU A 197 -11.65 0.04 5.84
C LEU A 197 -12.86 -0.28 6.73
N SER A 198 -13.87 0.59 6.70
CA SER A 198 -15.04 0.48 7.57
C SER A 198 -15.99 -0.66 7.18
N THR A 199 -15.98 -1.08 5.91
CA THR A 199 -16.81 -2.17 5.38
C THR A 199 -16.08 -3.50 5.25
N ALA A 200 -14.83 -3.60 5.68
CA ALA A 200 -14.09 -4.86 5.61
C ALA A 200 -14.72 -5.92 6.54
N GLU A 201 -15.07 -7.08 5.97
CA GLU A 201 -15.71 -8.18 6.71
C GLU A 201 -14.78 -8.78 7.77
N GLU A 202 -13.51 -8.96 7.42
CA GLU A 202 -12.48 -9.51 8.30
C GLU A 202 -11.48 -8.42 8.68
N TYR A 203 -11.54 -7.99 9.93
CA TYR A 203 -10.61 -6.98 10.43
C TYR A 203 -9.24 -7.60 10.71
N ASN A 204 -8.22 -7.07 10.05
CA ASN A 204 -6.82 -7.37 10.33
C ASN A 204 -6.22 -6.25 11.20
N PRO A 205 -5.47 -6.53 12.29
CA PRO A 205 -4.74 -5.52 13.05
C PRO A 205 -3.89 -4.56 12.20
N TYR A 206 -3.36 -5.03 11.07
CA TYR A 206 -2.63 -4.21 10.10
C TYR A 206 -3.48 -3.06 9.54
N PHE A 207 -4.80 -3.19 9.51
CA PHE A 207 -5.70 -2.13 9.02
C PHE A 207 -5.64 -0.84 9.84
N GLN A 208 -5.14 -0.88 11.08
CA GLN A 208 -4.87 0.34 11.83
C GLN A 208 -3.84 1.23 11.15
N PHE A 209 -2.89 0.66 10.40
CA PHE A 209 -1.97 1.45 9.58
C PHE A 209 -2.75 2.39 8.64
N PHE A 210 -3.70 1.86 7.87
CA PHE A 210 -4.53 2.66 6.97
C PHE A 210 -5.41 3.67 7.73
N ALA A 211 -5.93 3.29 8.89
CA ALA A 211 -6.66 4.22 9.77
C ALA A 211 -5.80 5.43 10.14
N HIS A 212 -4.53 5.20 10.52
CA HIS A 212 -3.60 6.28 10.83
C HIS A 212 -3.29 7.16 9.62
N VAL A 213 -3.05 6.56 8.45
CA VAL A 213 -2.84 7.29 7.19
C VAL A 213 -4.02 8.22 6.93
N ILE A 214 -5.25 7.71 6.93
CA ILE A 214 -6.47 8.52 6.72
C ILE A 214 -6.54 9.67 7.72
N GLY A 215 -6.41 9.38 9.02
CA GLY A 215 -6.62 10.36 10.08
C GLY A 215 -5.59 11.49 10.03
N LEU A 216 -4.31 11.16 9.81
CA LEU A 216 -3.24 12.15 9.71
C LEU A 216 -3.41 13.04 8.47
N HIS A 217 -3.83 12.48 7.33
CA HIS A 217 -4.11 13.29 6.15
C HIS A 217 -5.33 14.19 6.32
N TYR A 218 -6.41 13.71 6.94
CA TYR A 218 -7.55 14.56 7.27
C TYR A 218 -7.13 15.76 8.12
N LEU A 219 -6.37 15.55 9.20
CA LEU A 219 -5.87 16.65 10.04
C LEU A 219 -4.99 17.63 9.27
N ASN A 220 -4.08 17.13 8.43
CA ASN A 220 -3.12 17.95 7.69
C ASN A 220 -3.78 18.79 6.58
N ILE A 221 -4.84 18.26 5.96
CA ILE A 221 -5.52 18.90 4.82
C ILE A 221 -6.70 19.75 5.27
N TYR A 222 -7.31 19.47 6.43
CA TYR A 222 -8.49 20.16 6.94
C TYR A 222 -8.40 21.70 6.87
N PRO A 223 -7.29 22.37 7.26
CA PRO A 223 -7.22 23.83 7.20
C PRO A 223 -7.32 24.40 5.77
N LYS A 224 -6.99 23.59 4.76
CA LYS A 224 -6.92 23.95 3.34
C LYS A 224 -8.18 23.57 2.56
N CYS A 225 -9.11 22.87 3.20
CA CYS A 225 -10.37 22.46 2.61
C CYS A 225 -11.32 23.65 2.42
N SER A 226 -12.18 23.56 1.40
CA SER A 226 -13.39 24.38 1.32
C SER A 226 -14.35 24.08 2.48
N SER A 227 -15.34 24.96 2.71
CA SER A 227 -16.29 24.79 3.82
C SER A 227 -17.06 23.46 3.78
N SER A 228 -17.47 23.01 2.59
CA SER A 228 -18.17 21.73 2.40
C SER A 228 -17.25 20.54 2.68
N GLU A 229 -16.01 20.60 2.18
CA GLU A 229 -14.98 19.57 2.43
C GLU A 229 -14.60 19.50 3.92
N LYS A 230 -14.52 20.64 4.62
CA LYS A 230 -14.26 20.68 6.07
C LYS A 230 -15.34 19.90 6.83
N GLN A 231 -16.62 20.17 6.56
CA GLN A 231 -17.72 19.48 7.23
C GLN A 231 -17.66 17.96 7.01
N ARG A 232 -17.45 17.53 5.75
CA ARG A 232 -17.32 16.10 5.41
C ARG A 232 -16.10 15.46 6.06
N THR A 233 -14.95 16.12 6.01
CA THR A 233 -13.68 15.65 6.56
C THR A 233 -13.74 15.51 8.07
N LYS A 234 -14.28 16.52 8.77
CA LYS A 234 -14.46 16.48 10.24
C LYS A 234 -15.36 15.34 10.66
N LYS A 235 -16.51 15.15 9.99
CA LYS A 235 -17.40 14.02 10.27
C LYS A 235 -16.69 12.68 10.07
N ARG A 236 -15.97 12.51 8.96
CA ARG A 236 -15.22 11.27 8.68
C ARG A 236 -14.09 11.01 9.66
N LEU A 237 -13.41 12.05 10.14
CA LEU A 237 -12.40 11.91 11.17
C LEU A 237 -13.00 11.45 12.50
N LEU A 238 -14.17 11.98 12.88
CA LEU A 238 -14.89 11.49 14.07
C LEU A 238 -15.29 10.01 13.90
N ASP A 239 -15.88 9.65 12.76
CA ASP A 239 -16.28 8.27 12.48
C ASP A 239 -15.07 7.31 12.54
N LEU A 240 -13.91 7.75 12.03
CA LEU A 240 -12.66 7.00 12.08
C LEU A 240 -12.13 6.83 13.51
N ILE A 241 -12.18 7.88 14.34
CA ILE A 241 -11.77 7.82 15.75
C ILE A 241 -12.65 6.84 16.52
N LEU A 242 -13.97 6.84 16.27
CA LEU A 242 -14.89 5.88 16.86
C LEU A 242 -14.59 4.45 16.39
N PHE A 243 -14.37 4.25 15.10
CA PHE A 243 -13.95 2.96 14.54
C PHE A 243 -12.66 2.42 15.19
N MET A 244 -11.66 3.27 15.37
CA MET A 244 -10.40 2.90 16.03
C MET A 244 -10.57 2.59 17.51
N LYS A 245 -11.48 3.29 18.20
CA LYS A 245 -11.79 3.05 19.61
C LYS A 245 -12.41 1.66 19.81
N ASP A 246 -13.33 1.27 18.94
CA ASP A 246 -14.02 -0.03 19.05
C ASP A 246 -13.08 -1.21 18.72
N ARG A 247 -12.05 -0.96 17.90
CA ARG A 247 -11.04 -1.95 17.49
C ARG A 247 -9.66 -1.69 18.09
N PHE A 248 -9.64 -1.04 19.25
CA PHE A 248 -8.43 -0.51 19.86
C PHE A 248 -7.43 -1.60 20.24
N LEU A 249 -6.17 -1.36 19.91
CA LEU A 249 -5.04 -2.17 20.35
C LEU A 249 -4.07 -1.26 21.11
N LYS A 250 -3.66 -1.68 22.31
CA LYS A 250 -2.84 -0.85 23.21
C LYS A 250 -1.56 -0.31 22.56
N HIS A 251 -0.95 -1.08 21.67
CA HIS A 251 0.29 -0.68 20.97
C HIS A 251 0.11 0.53 20.03
N PHE A 252 -1.12 0.90 19.66
CA PHE A 252 -1.43 2.06 18.82
C PHE A 252 -2.05 3.23 19.61
N SER A 253 -1.95 3.22 20.95
CA SER A 253 -2.51 4.25 21.83
C SER A 253 -2.06 5.66 21.49
N LEU A 254 -0.79 5.84 21.11
CA LEU A 254 -0.23 7.14 20.76
C LEU A 254 -0.89 7.71 19.51
N ASN A 255 -1.02 6.91 18.45
CA ASN A 255 -1.63 7.38 17.21
C ASN A 255 -3.11 7.72 17.41
N TYR A 256 -3.84 6.89 18.17
CA TYR A 256 -5.21 7.21 18.56
C TYR A 256 -5.30 8.54 19.31
N LEU A 257 -4.40 8.78 20.28
CA LEU A 257 -4.36 10.02 21.04
C LEU A 257 -4.05 11.24 20.16
N ILE A 258 -3.08 11.13 19.25
CA ILE A 258 -2.75 12.19 18.28
C ILE A 258 -3.98 12.56 17.46
N LEU A 259 -4.70 11.57 16.92
CA LEU A 259 -5.88 11.81 16.11
C LEU A 259 -7.01 12.46 16.90
N LYS A 260 -7.24 11.99 18.13
CA LYS A 260 -8.27 12.54 19.01
C LYS A 260 -7.97 13.99 19.39
N THR A 261 -6.77 14.26 19.88
CA THR A 261 -6.35 15.63 20.22
C THR A 261 -6.38 16.54 19.01
N GLY A 262 -5.95 16.05 17.85
CA GLY A 262 -6.03 16.79 16.59
C GLY A 262 -7.48 17.14 16.22
N TYR A 263 -8.41 16.20 16.36
CA TYR A 263 -9.84 16.43 16.13
C TYR A 263 -10.42 17.48 17.07
N ASP A 264 -10.12 17.38 18.37
CA ASP A 264 -10.62 18.31 19.38
C ASP A 264 -10.14 19.75 19.10
N SER A 265 -8.93 19.92 18.54
CA SER A 265 -8.39 21.23 18.14
C SER A 265 -9.02 21.86 16.88
N LEU A 266 -9.86 21.13 16.13
CA LEU A 266 -10.50 21.63 14.92
C LEU A 266 -11.65 22.62 15.20
N ASP A 267 -12.17 22.63 16.42
CA ASP A 267 -13.25 23.51 16.88
C ASP A 267 -12.77 24.84 17.46
N GLU A 268 -11.47 24.98 17.69
CA GLU A 268 -10.86 26.16 18.31
C GLU A 268 -10.35 27.19 17.26
N ASN A 269 -10.55 26.94 15.96
CA ASN A 269 -10.14 27.80 14.83
C ASN A 269 -11.28 28.04 13.83
#